data_AF-A0A401Q886-F1
#
_entry.id   AF-A0A401Q886-F1
#
_cell.length_a   1.000
_cell.length_b   1.000
_cell.length_c   1.000
_cell.angle_alpha   90.00
_cell.angle_beta   90.00
_cell.angle_gamma   90.00
#
_symmetry.space_group_name_H-M   'P 1'
#
loop_
_entity.id
_entity.type
_entity.pdbx_description
1 polymer ?
#
loop_
_entity_poly.entity_id
_entity_poly.type
_entity_poly.pdbx_seq_one_letter_code
_entity_poly.pdbx_strand_id
1 'polypeptide(L)'
;LKLQRAEKLINGLGGEKERWTNISEHLEATYQNIIGDVLLSASVVAYLGPFTSEFRQNVLGEWLSMCMQRQIPFGNPVLIENLSEELDPILEPLLLKQTFKQRGMDYIRLGETIVQYSRDFKLYMTTRLRNPHYLPEVSVKVTLLNFMITSVGLEDQLLNIVAAKEKPELEEKKKVLYLERAQNRYQPSCSVRWELMPKESAVFSSTRLRATWRQH
;
A
#
# COMPACT_ATOMS: atom_id res chain seq x y z
N LEU A 1 -22.31 -35.80 -16.95
CA LEU A 1 -21.15 -35.14 -17.61
C LEU A 1 -21.33 -33.64 -17.86
N LYS A 2 -22.38 -33.15 -18.52
CA LYS A 2 -22.59 -31.69 -18.73
C LYS A 2 -22.85 -30.92 -17.43
N LEU A 3 -23.66 -31.46 -16.52
CA LEU A 3 -23.98 -30.84 -15.23
C LEU A 3 -22.76 -30.71 -14.29
N GLN A 4 -21.95 -31.75 -14.17
CA GLN A 4 -20.71 -31.71 -13.36
C GLN A 4 -19.68 -30.70 -13.86
N ARG A 5 -19.64 -30.43 -15.18
CA ARG A 5 -18.78 -29.38 -15.76
C ARG A 5 -19.32 -27.98 -15.45
N ALA A 6 -20.65 -27.81 -15.53
CA ALA A 6 -21.30 -26.55 -15.19
C ALA A 6 -21.16 -26.23 -13.68
N GLU A 7 -21.28 -27.23 -12.80
CA GLU A 7 -21.09 -27.08 -11.36
C GLU A 7 -19.65 -26.67 -11.00
N LYS A 8 -18.65 -27.27 -11.64
CA LYS A 8 -17.24 -26.88 -11.46
C LYS A 8 -16.95 -25.46 -11.94
N LEU A 9 -17.65 -24.98 -12.98
CA LEU A 9 -17.57 -23.60 -13.44
C LEU A 9 -18.28 -22.64 -12.47
N ILE A 10 -19.49 -22.96 -12.01
CA ILE A 10 -20.25 -22.13 -11.06
C ILE A 10 -19.49 -21.99 -9.73
N ASN A 11 -18.91 -23.08 -9.21
CA ASN A 11 -18.11 -23.04 -8.00
C ASN A 11 -16.78 -22.27 -8.17
N GLY A 12 -16.21 -22.25 -9.39
CA GLY A 12 -15.04 -21.43 -9.73
C GLY A 12 -15.37 -19.93 -9.89
N LEU A 13 -16.50 -19.61 -10.53
CA LEU A 13 -16.97 -18.24 -10.75
C LEU A 13 -17.54 -17.58 -9.48
N GLY A 14 -18.01 -18.36 -8.50
CA GLY A 14 -18.51 -17.84 -7.22
C GLY A 14 -17.43 -17.07 -6.45
N GLY A 15 -16.23 -17.65 -6.34
CA GLY A 15 -15.09 -16.99 -5.68
C GLY A 15 -14.53 -15.81 -6.48
N GLU A 16 -14.62 -15.84 -7.81
CA GLU A 16 -14.24 -14.71 -8.66
C GLU A 16 -15.21 -13.54 -8.50
N LYS A 17 -16.53 -13.78 -8.44
CA LYS A 17 -17.54 -12.74 -8.22
C LYS A 17 -17.28 -12.00 -6.90
N GLU A 18 -17.04 -12.73 -5.82
CA GLU A 18 -16.70 -12.13 -4.52
C GLU A 18 -15.40 -11.33 -4.61
N ARG A 19 -14.38 -11.85 -5.31
CA ARG A 19 -13.12 -11.13 -5.54
C ARG A 19 -13.32 -9.84 -6.33
N TRP A 20 -14.09 -9.86 -7.42
CA TRP A 20 -14.36 -8.67 -8.23
C TRP A 20 -15.16 -7.62 -7.47
N THR A 21 -16.09 -8.07 -6.62
CA THR A 21 -16.85 -7.17 -5.75
C THR A 21 -15.92 -6.47 -4.75
N ASN A 22 -15.06 -7.23 -4.05
CA ASN A 22 -14.08 -6.69 -3.12
C ASN A 22 -13.05 -5.76 -3.81
N ILE A 23 -12.60 -6.12 -5.01
CA ILE A 23 -11.67 -5.30 -5.80
C ILE A 23 -12.35 -4.00 -6.23
N SER A 24 -13.62 -4.05 -6.66
CA SER A 24 -14.38 -2.87 -7.06
C SER A 24 -14.56 -1.91 -5.89
N GLU A 25 -14.88 -2.43 -4.70
CA GLU A 25 -15.01 -1.62 -3.48
C GLU A 25 -13.68 -0.98 -3.08
N HIS A 26 -12.57 -1.72 -3.17
CA HIS A 26 -11.25 -1.18 -2.88
C HIS A 26 -10.78 -0.13 -3.90
N LEU A 27 -11.10 -0.34 -5.19
CA LEU A 27 -10.80 0.63 -6.25
C LEU A 27 -11.58 1.93 -6.05
N GLU A 28 -12.85 1.84 -5.65
CA GLU A 28 -13.65 3.03 -5.37
C GLU A 28 -13.05 3.85 -4.22
N ALA A 29 -12.62 3.18 -3.15
CA ALA A 29 -11.95 3.84 -2.03
C ALA A 29 -10.61 4.48 -2.44
N THR A 30 -9.81 3.78 -3.26
CA THR A 30 -8.55 4.31 -3.80
C THR A 30 -8.79 5.48 -4.74
N TYR A 31 -9.82 5.42 -5.57
CA TYR A 31 -10.18 6.48 -6.53
C TYR A 31 -10.57 7.77 -5.81
N GLN A 32 -11.22 7.68 -4.66
CA GLN A 32 -11.53 8.87 -3.86
C GLN A 32 -10.26 9.49 -3.27
N ASN A 33 -9.31 8.68 -2.79
CA ASN A 33 -8.09 9.17 -2.13
C ASN A 33 -6.97 9.61 -3.09
N ILE A 34 -7.00 9.18 -4.35
CA ILE A 34 -5.91 9.40 -5.31
C ILE A 34 -5.64 10.88 -5.58
N ILE A 35 -6.66 11.73 -5.48
CA ILE A 35 -6.54 13.18 -5.75
C ILE A 35 -5.60 13.83 -4.72
N GLY A 36 -5.77 13.51 -3.44
CA GLY A 36 -4.89 14.02 -2.40
C GLY A 36 -3.49 13.42 -2.44
N ASP A 37 -3.40 12.13 -2.74
CA ASP A 37 -2.10 11.42 -2.82
C ASP A 37 -1.25 11.95 -3.99
N VAL A 38 -1.85 12.21 -5.16
CA VAL A 38 -1.18 12.81 -6.32
C VAL A 38 -0.77 14.24 -6.03
N LEU A 39 -1.63 15.03 -5.39
CA LEU A 39 -1.33 16.42 -5.04
C LEU A 39 -0.11 16.52 -4.12
N LEU A 40 -0.07 15.72 -3.05
CA LEU A 40 1.04 15.71 -2.10
C LEU A 40 2.32 15.20 -2.77
N SER A 41 2.24 14.12 -3.54
CA SER A 41 3.40 13.54 -4.24
C SER A 41 4.00 14.51 -5.26
N ALA A 42 3.16 15.15 -6.07
CA ALA A 42 3.60 16.14 -7.06
C ALA A 42 4.26 17.34 -6.39
N SER A 43 3.70 17.81 -5.27
CA SER A 43 4.23 18.96 -4.53
C SER A 43 5.60 18.65 -3.90
N VAL A 44 5.79 17.43 -3.38
CA VAL A 44 7.09 16.99 -2.84
C VAL A 44 8.16 16.93 -3.93
N VAL A 45 7.85 16.32 -5.08
CA VAL A 45 8.81 16.18 -6.18
C VAL A 45 9.15 17.53 -6.79
N ALA A 46 8.16 18.41 -6.98
CA ALA A 46 8.35 19.71 -7.61
C ALA A 46 9.10 20.71 -6.71
N TYR A 47 8.80 20.74 -5.41
CA TYR A 47 9.27 21.81 -4.53
C TYR A 47 10.22 21.33 -3.41
N LEU A 48 10.11 20.09 -2.96
CA LEU A 48 10.85 19.60 -1.78
C LEU A 48 12.12 18.80 -2.13
N GLY A 49 12.31 18.43 -3.41
CA GLY A 49 13.49 17.70 -3.89
C GLY A 49 14.86 18.22 -3.43
N PRO A 50 15.17 19.53 -3.51
CA PRO A 50 16.49 20.07 -3.17
C PRO A 50 16.70 20.34 -1.67
N PHE A 51 15.69 20.15 -0.83
CA PHE A 51 15.75 20.48 0.60
C PHE A 51 16.14 19.30 1.48
N THR A 52 16.59 19.60 2.70
CA THR A 52 16.98 18.60 3.71
C THR A 52 15.78 17.83 4.22
N SER A 53 16.01 16.59 4.69
CA SER A 53 14.92 15.69 5.11
C SER A 53 14.05 16.26 6.22
N GLU A 54 14.66 16.96 7.18
CA GLU A 54 13.95 17.60 8.30
C GLU A 54 13.02 18.71 7.81
N PHE A 55 13.49 19.57 6.89
CA PHE A 55 12.66 20.62 6.30
C PHE A 55 11.49 20.04 5.50
N ARG A 56 11.71 18.94 4.77
CA ARG A 56 10.64 18.25 4.05
C ARG A 56 9.55 17.74 4.98
N GLN A 57 9.90 17.19 6.14
CA GLN A 57 8.92 16.66 7.08
C GLN A 57 8.07 17.76 7.71
N ASN A 58 8.68 18.90 8.04
CA ASN A 58 7.94 20.06 8.57
C ASN A 58 6.91 20.56 7.55
N VAL A 59 7.34 20.79 6.31
CA VAL A 59 6.45 21.28 5.23
C VAL A 59 5.39 20.24 4.85
N LEU A 60 5.74 18.97 4.83
CA LEU A 60 4.78 17.88 4.61
C LEU A 60 3.69 17.85 5.70
N GLY A 61 4.06 18.04 6.97
CA GLY A 61 3.11 18.12 8.07
C GLY A 61 2.11 19.25 7.90
N GLU A 62 2.58 20.43 7.48
CA GLU A 62 1.72 21.59 7.18
C GLU A 62 0.79 21.31 6.00
N TRP A 63 1.31 20.77 4.90
CA TRP A 63 0.51 20.47 3.71
C TRP A 63 -0.55 19.40 3.97
N LEU A 64 -0.21 18.40 4.77
CA LEU A 64 -1.16 17.37 5.19
C LEU A 64 -2.27 17.96 6.05
N SER A 65 -1.95 18.88 6.96
CA SER A 65 -2.94 19.65 7.73
C SER A 65 -3.86 20.48 6.83
N MET A 66 -3.31 21.14 5.80
CA MET A 66 -4.10 21.89 4.82
C MET A 66 -5.04 21.00 4.01
N CYS A 67 -4.58 19.82 3.59
CA CYS A 67 -5.41 18.83 2.89
C CYS A 67 -6.58 18.36 3.77
N MET A 68 -6.35 18.12 5.06
CA MET A 68 -7.41 17.78 6.02
C MET A 68 -8.42 18.91 6.19
N GLN A 69 -7.95 20.15 6.37
CA GLN A 69 -8.82 21.32 6.52
C GLN A 69 -9.72 21.55 5.30
N ARG A 70 -9.20 21.25 4.10
CA ARG A 70 -9.91 21.40 2.83
C ARG A 70 -10.73 20.17 2.44
N GLN A 71 -10.82 19.17 3.33
CA GLN A 71 -11.54 17.91 3.11
C GLN A 71 -11.11 17.20 1.82
N ILE A 72 -9.83 17.31 1.47
CA ILE A 72 -9.28 16.56 0.34
C ILE A 72 -9.11 15.12 0.82
N PRO A 73 -9.78 14.13 0.20
CA PRO A 73 -9.58 12.73 0.52
C PRO A 73 -8.15 12.30 0.17
N PHE A 74 -7.45 11.69 1.13
CA PHE A 74 -6.13 11.08 0.94
C PHE A 74 -6.00 9.87 1.88
N GLY A 75 -5.25 8.87 1.44
CA GLY A 75 -5.22 7.54 2.04
C GLY A 75 -3.83 7.14 2.51
N ASN A 76 -3.05 8.10 3.00
CA ASN A 76 -1.62 7.87 3.17
C ASN A 76 -1.31 6.92 4.35
N PRO A 77 -0.47 5.89 4.13
CA PRO A 77 0.16 5.17 5.22
C PRO A 77 1.07 6.12 6.00
N VAL A 78 0.90 6.17 7.32
CA VAL A 78 1.72 6.98 8.21
C VAL A 78 2.82 6.11 8.81
N LEU A 79 4.06 6.58 8.75
CA LEU A 79 5.20 5.95 9.41
C LEU A 79 5.67 6.83 10.56
N ILE A 80 5.69 6.28 11.78
CA ILE A 80 6.32 6.91 12.93
C ILE A 80 7.70 6.29 13.11
N GLU A 81 8.74 7.12 13.07
CA GLU A 81 10.13 6.70 13.29
C GLU A 81 10.59 7.02 14.71
N ASN A 82 11.62 6.30 15.16
CA ASN A 82 12.34 6.54 16.41
C ASN A 82 11.46 6.47 17.67
N LEU A 83 10.52 5.52 17.70
CA LEU A 83 9.73 5.29 18.90
C LEU A 83 10.60 4.84 20.07
N SER A 84 10.33 5.44 21.22
CA SER A 84 10.81 5.03 22.54
C SER A 84 10.17 3.71 22.98
N GLU A 85 10.61 3.20 24.14
CA GLU A 85 10.01 2.02 24.77
C GLU A 85 8.59 2.32 25.30
N GLU A 86 8.33 3.58 25.67
CA GLU A 86 7.02 4.08 26.05
C GLU A 86 6.30 4.67 24.83
N LEU A 87 5.05 4.24 24.62
CA LEU A 87 4.15 4.78 23.61
C LEU A 87 3.24 5.83 24.24
N ASP A 88 2.99 6.92 23.52
CA ASP A 88 2.07 7.96 23.96
C ASP A 88 0.64 7.40 24.04
N PRO A 89 -0.06 7.55 25.18
CA PRO A 89 -1.46 7.14 25.33
C PRO A 89 -2.41 7.74 24.28
N ILE A 90 -2.06 8.86 23.64
CA ILE A 90 -2.86 9.42 22.54
C ILE A 90 -2.99 8.48 21.34
N LEU A 91 -2.04 7.56 21.15
CA LEU A 91 -2.07 6.57 20.08
C LEU A 91 -2.96 5.38 20.41
N GLU A 92 -3.33 5.19 21.67
CA GLU A 92 -4.08 4.03 22.13
C GLU A 92 -5.42 3.80 21.39
N PRO A 93 -6.24 4.84 21.11
CA PRO A 93 -7.43 4.69 20.27
C PRO A 93 -7.11 4.17 18.87
N LEU A 94 -5.98 4.56 18.27
CA LEU A 94 -5.54 4.09 16.95
C LEU A 94 -5.07 2.64 16.99
N LEU A 95 -4.29 2.26 18.00
CA LEU A 95 -3.79 0.89 18.16
C LEU A 95 -4.94 -0.09 18.40
N LEU A 96 -5.92 0.30 19.20
CA LEU A 96 -7.10 -0.52 19.50
C LEU A 96 -8.22 -0.40 18.45
N LYS A 97 -8.04 0.46 17.43
CA LYS A 97 -9.07 0.79 16.42
C LYS A 97 -10.42 1.13 17.05
N GLN A 98 -10.41 1.95 18.11
CA GLN A 98 -11.61 2.43 18.79
C GLN A 98 -12.31 3.50 17.94
N THR A 99 -13.05 3.06 16.92
CA THR A 99 -13.81 3.94 16.05
C THR A 99 -15.29 4.03 16.47
N PHE A 100 -15.89 5.19 16.25
CA PHE A 100 -17.31 5.43 16.48
C PHE A 100 -17.97 5.97 15.23
N LYS A 101 -19.22 5.57 14.99
CA LYS A 101 -19.99 6.02 13.82
C LYS A 101 -20.80 7.26 14.16
N GLN A 102 -20.64 8.31 13.37
CA GLN A 102 -21.46 9.51 13.45
C GLN A 102 -21.96 9.88 12.06
N ARG A 103 -23.29 10.01 11.90
CA ARG A 103 -23.94 10.35 10.61
C ARG A 103 -23.51 9.44 9.43
N GLY A 104 -23.26 8.16 9.69
CA GLY A 104 -22.87 7.18 8.66
C GLY A 104 -21.37 7.14 8.32
N MET A 105 -20.55 7.99 8.92
CA MET A 105 -19.10 8.03 8.73
C MET A 105 -18.38 7.55 10.00
N ASP A 106 -17.23 6.89 9.83
CA ASP A 106 -16.41 6.39 10.94
C ASP A 106 -15.49 7.54 11.44
N TYR A 107 -15.43 7.74 12.75
CA TYR A 107 -14.59 8.73 13.43
C TYR A 107 -13.75 8.07 14.52
N ILE A 108 -12.66 8.73 14.89
CA ILE A 108 -11.77 8.32 15.98
C ILE A 108 -11.45 9.53 16.86
N ARG A 109 -11.36 9.30 18.17
CA ARG A 109 -11.02 10.33 19.14
C ARG A 109 -9.54 10.22 19.48
N LEU A 110 -8.76 11.25 19.17
CA LEU A 110 -7.34 11.36 19.50
C LEU A 110 -7.18 12.44 20.57
N GLY A 111 -7.13 11.99 21.83
CA GLY A 111 -7.12 12.88 23.00
C GLY A 111 -8.35 13.78 23.05
N GLU A 112 -8.14 15.08 22.82
CA GLU A 112 -9.20 16.11 22.82
C GLU A 112 -9.83 16.34 21.44
N THR A 113 -9.23 15.80 20.38
CA THR A 113 -9.67 16.04 18.99
C THR A 113 -10.45 14.85 18.44
N ILE A 114 -11.43 15.15 17.58
CA ILE A 114 -12.20 14.15 16.85
C ILE A 114 -11.80 14.23 15.37
N VAL A 115 -11.31 13.12 14.83
CA VAL A 115 -10.82 13.02 13.45
C VAL A 115 -11.63 11.97 12.70
N GLN A 116 -11.91 12.21 11.43
CA GLN A 116 -12.56 11.23 10.56
C GLN A 116 -11.61 10.05 10.30
N TYR A 117 -12.09 8.82 10.48
CA TYR A 117 -11.29 7.61 10.31
C TYR A 117 -11.52 7.01 8.92
N SER A 118 -10.44 6.83 8.15
CA SER A 118 -10.45 6.09 6.88
C SER A 118 -10.08 4.62 7.11
N ARG A 119 -10.80 3.70 6.47
CA ARG A 119 -10.52 2.26 6.57
C ARG A 119 -9.24 1.85 5.84
N ASP A 120 -8.78 2.66 4.90
CA ASP A 120 -7.54 2.43 4.15
C ASP A 120 -6.30 2.91 4.90
N PHE A 121 -6.48 3.59 6.04
CA PHE A 121 -5.39 4.08 6.86
C PHE A 121 -4.51 2.92 7.37
N LYS A 122 -3.20 3.05 7.17
CA LYS A 122 -2.18 2.13 7.69
C LYS A 122 -1.18 2.91 8.52
N LEU A 123 -0.90 2.42 9.72
CA LEU A 123 0.12 2.98 10.61
C LEU A 123 1.28 2.00 10.72
N TYR A 124 2.48 2.47 10.39
CA TYR A 124 3.73 1.77 10.57
C TYR A 124 4.55 2.48 11.65
N MET A 125 5.29 1.69 12.41
CA MET A 125 6.03 2.16 13.56
C MET A 125 7.41 1.52 13.52
N THR A 126 8.45 2.32 13.69
CA THR A 126 9.84 1.85 13.70
C THR A 126 10.59 2.42 14.89
N THR A 127 11.47 1.61 15.46
CA THR A 127 12.39 2.01 16.52
C THR A 127 13.81 1.65 16.12
N ARG A 128 14.78 2.49 16.53
CA ARG A 128 16.21 2.26 16.30
C ARG A 128 16.89 1.57 17.48
N LEU A 129 16.14 1.26 18.54
CA LEU A 129 16.67 0.56 19.71
C LEU A 129 17.03 -0.87 19.32
N ARG A 130 18.21 -1.34 19.74
CA ARG A 130 18.69 -2.71 19.42
C ARG A 130 17.86 -3.80 20.09
N ASN A 131 17.30 -3.50 21.26
CA ASN A 131 16.47 -4.43 22.02
C ASN A 131 15.45 -3.63 22.86
N PRO A 132 14.44 -3.02 22.22
CA PRO A 132 13.42 -2.26 22.93
C PRO A 132 12.61 -3.21 23.81
N HIS A 133 12.54 -2.93 25.11
CA HIS A 133 11.72 -3.74 26.01
C HIS A 133 10.31 -3.18 26.09
N TYR A 134 9.43 -3.62 25.19
CA TYR A 134 8.01 -3.28 25.26
C TYR A 134 7.32 -4.10 26.35
N LEU A 135 6.46 -3.44 27.13
CA LEU A 135 5.58 -4.11 28.08
C LEU A 135 4.62 -5.06 27.34
N PRO A 136 4.17 -6.16 27.99
CA PRO A 136 3.21 -7.09 27.40
C PRO A 136 1.93 -6.40 26.93
N GLU A 137 1.52 -5.33 27.61
CA GLU A 137 0.38 -4.51 27.24
C GLU A 137 0.49 -3.93 25.83
N VAL A 138 1.67 -3.44 25.43
CA VAL A 138 1.93 -2.90 24.09
C VAL A 138 2.04 -4.04 23.07
N SER A 139 2.67 -5.14 23.47
CA SER A 139 2.92 -6.31 22.61
C SER A 139 1.65 -7.04 22.17
N VAL A 140 0.58 -6.96 22.98
CA VAL A 140 -0.74 -7.48 22.63
C VAL A 140 -1.47 -6.55 21.65
N LYS A 141 -1.23 -5.24 21.73
CA LYS A 141 -1.89 -4.21 20.90
C LYS A 141 -1.24 -4.08 19.52
N VAL A 142 0.05 -4.35 19.40
CA VAL A 142 0.86 -4.11 18.19
C VAL A 142 1.55 -5.39 17.72
N THR A 143 1.63 -5.60 16.41
CA THR A 143 2.47 -6.67 15.85
C THR A 143 3.93 -6.23 15.83
N LEU A 144 4.73 -6.77 16.74
CA LEU A 144 6.17 -6.52 16.79
C LEU A 144 6.89 -7.35 15.72
N LEU A 145 7.61 -6.67 14.82
CA LEU A 145 8.49 -7.30 13.84
C LEU A 145 9.94 -7.07 14.25
N ASN A 146 10.67 -8.14 14.53
CA ASN A 146 12.09 -8.08 14.86
C ASN A 146 12.94 -8.28 13.59
N PHE A 147 13.63 -7.23 13.16
CA PHE A 147 14.55 -7.27 12.02
C PHE A 147 16.02 -7.48 12.43
N MET A 148 16.27 -7.92 13.68
CA MET A 148 17.61 -8.25 14.12
C MET A 148 18.21 -9.34 13.23
N ILE A 149 19.30 -9.01 12.55
CA ILE A 149 20.05 -9.97 11.76
C ILE A 149 20.73 -10.97 12.70
N THR A 150 20.53 -12.26 12.46
CA THR A 150 21.27 -13.31 13.16
C THR A 150 22.70 -13.36 12.64
N SER A 151 23.66 -13.84 13.44
CA SER A 151 25.07 -13.97 13.01
C SER A 151 25.20 -14.80 11.73
N VAL A 152 24.43 -15.89 11.64
CA VAL A 152 24.35 -16.74 10.44
C VAL A 152 23.78 -15.98 9.24
N GLY A 153 22.71 -15.19 9.44
CA GLY A 153 22.15 -14.37 8.37
C GLY A 153 23.10 -13.28 7.88
N LEU A 154 23.94 -12.74 8.77
CA LEU A 154 24.99 -11.78 8.42
C LEU A 154 26.12 -12.45 7.63
N GLU A 155 26.56 -13.65 8.06
CA GLU A 155 27.56 -14.44 7.33
C GLU A 155 27.09 -14.75 5.91
N ASP A 156 25.83 -15.17 5.72
CA ASP A 156 25.25 -15.40 4.41
C ASP A 156 25.17 -14.12 3.56
N GLN A 157 24.82 -12.99 4.17
CA GLN A 157 24.79 -11.71 3.46
C GLN A 157 26.20 -11.28 3.02
N LEU A 158 27.19 -11.40 3.89
CA LEU A 158 28.58 -11.09 3.56
C LEU A 158 29.13 -12.04 2.51
N LEU A 159 28.82 -13.34 2.60
CA LEU A 159 29.20 -14.33 1.59
C LEU A 159 28.61 -13.99 0.22
N ASN A 160 27.34 -13.58 0.17
CA ASN A 160 26.71 -13.12 -1.07
C ASN A 160 27.43 -11.88 -1.65
N ILE A 161 27.80 -10.91 -0.81
CA ILE A 161 28.52 -9.70 -1.24
C ILE A 161 29.94 -10.03 -1.74
N VAL A 162 30.64 -10.97 -1.09
CA VAL A 162 31.98 -11.40 -1.52
C VAL A 162 31.89 -12.19 -2.82
N ALA A 163 30.96 -13.14 -2.92
CA ALA A 163 30.73 -13.92 -4.13
C ALA A 163 30.36 -13.04 -5.35
N ALA A 164 29.56 -11.99 -5.12
CA ALA A 164 29.24 -10.96 -6.11
C ALA A 164 30.49 -10.25 -6.65
N LYS A 165 31.43 -9.90 -5.75
CA LYS A 165 32.69 -9.24 -6.14
C LYS A 165 33.69 -10.18 -6.81
N GLU A 166 33.78 -11.43 -6.37
CA GLU A 166 34.73 -12.40 -6.92
C GLU A 166 34.32 -12.91 -8.30
N LYS A 167 33.02 -13.09 -8.57
CA LYS A 167 32.52 -13.66 -9.83
C LYS A 167 31.30 -12.90 -10.36
N PRO A 168 31.49 -11.70 -10.94
CA PRO A 168 30.39 -10.87 -11.43
C PRO A 168 29.58 -11.54 -12.56
N GLU A 169 30.20 -12.39 -13.37
CA GLU A 169 29.53 -13.11 -14.47
C GLU A 169 28.45 -14.09 -13.98
N LEU A 170 28.65 -14.72 -12.82
CA LEU A 170 27.68 -15.64 -12.23
C LEU A 170 26.49 -14.88 -11.64
N GLU A 171 26.72 -13.67 -11.16
CA GLU A 171 25.66 -12.82 -10.62
C GLU A 171 24.77 -12.27 -11.73
N GLU A 172 25.34 -11.90 -12.88
CA GLU A 172 24.56 -11.45 -14.03
C GLU A 172 23.67 -12.59 -14.57
N LYS A 173 24.21 -13.81 -14.67
CA LYS A 173 23.40 -15.00 -15.00
C LYS A 173 22.31 -15.26 -13.96
N LYS A 174 22.61 -15.08 -12.66
CA LYS A 174 21.63 -15.23 -11.58
C LYS A 174 20.50 -14.20 -11.67
N LYS A 175 20.81 -12.93 -12.01
CA LYS A 175 19.82 -11.87 -12.23
C LYS A 175 18.91 -12.17 -13.41
N VAL A 176 19.48 -12.60 -14.55
CA VAL A 176 18.69 -12.99 -15.74
C VAL A 176 17.73 -14.13 -15.41
N LEU A 177 18.21 -15.18 -14.75
CA LEU A 177 17.37 -16.31 -14.32
C LEU A 177 16.31 -15.91 -13.29
N TYR A 178 16.60 -14.92 -12.43
CA TYR A 178 15.62 -14.40 -11.48
C TYR A 178 14.50 -13.63 -12.18
N LEU A 179 14.85 -12.78 -13.15
CA LEU A 179 13.88 -12.05 -13.97
C LEU A 179 13.01 -13.00 -14.80
N GLU A 180 13.62 -14.01 -15.41
CA GLU A 180 12.91 -15.03 -16.18
C GLU A 180 11.95 -15.83 -15.28
N ARG A 181 12.39 -16.23 -14.08
CA ARG A 181 11.52 -16.89 -13.09
C ARG A 181 10.40 -15.98 -12.58
N ALA A 182 10.65 -14.68 -12.43
CA ALA A 182 9.62 -13.72 -12.06
C ALA A 182 8.58 -13.61 -13.17
N GLN A 183 9.03 -13.41 -14.42
CA GLN A 183 8.17 -13.30 -15.60
C GLN A 183 7.33 -14.56 -15.82
N ASN A 184 7.93 -15.74 -15.65
CA ASN A 184 7.24 -17.02 -15.78
C ASN A 184 6.22 -17.28 -14.65
N ARG A 185 6.41 -16.64 -13.48
CA ARG A 185 5.43 -16.64 -12.38
C ARG A 185 4.28 -15.65 -12.63
N TYR A 186 4.53 -14.55 -13.34
CA TYR A 186 3.53 -13.56 -13.73
C TYR A 186 2.72 -13.97 -14.97
N GLN A 187 3.30 -14.71 -15.92
CA GLN A 187 2.65 -15.19 -17.15
C GLN A 187 1.29 -15.90 -16.89
N PRO A 188 1.17 -16.86 -15.94
CA PRO A 188 -0.12 -17.49 -15.64
C PRO A 188 -1.10 -16.56 -14.90
N SER A 189 -0.61 -15.53 -14.19
CA SER A 189 -1.48 -14.59 -13.45
C SER A 189 -2.02 -13.45 -14.32
N CYS A 190 -1.25 -13.01 -15.33
CA CYS A 190 -1.59 -11.88 -16.18
C CYS A 190 -2.27 -12.35 -17.46
N SER A 191 -1.88 -13.50 -18.03
CA SER A 191 -2.47 -13.98 -19.28
C SER A 191 -3.90 -14.50 -19.10
N VAL A 192 -4.19 -15.16 -17.98
CA VAL A 192 -5.53 -15.67 -17.67
C VAL A 192 -6.47 -14.53 -17.23
N ARG A 193 -5.91 -13.44 -16.68
CA ARG A 193 -6.65 -12.27 -16.19
C ARG A 193 -7.18 -11.36 -17.30
N TRP A 194 -6.53 -11.29 -18.47
CA TRP A 194 -7.06 -10.55 -19.62
C TRP A 194 -8.11 -11.35 -20.41
N GLU A 195 -8.01 -12.68 -20.44
CA GLU A 195 -8.98 -13.56 -21.11
C GLU A 195 -10.33 -13.68 -20.37
N LEU A 196 -10.33 -13.48 -19.05
CA LEU A 196 -11.53 -13.58 -18.20
C LEU A 196 -12.26 -12.26 -17.95
N MET A 197 -11.83 -11.13 -18.55
CA MET A 197 -12.62 -9.90 -18.50
C MET A 197 -13.89 -10.06 -19.36
N PRO A 198 -15.10 -9.84 -18.80
CA PRO A 198 -16.33 -9.90 -19.58
C PRO A 198 -16.28 -8.88 -20.72
N LYS A 199 -16.62 -9.32 -21.94
CA LYS A 199 -16.78 -8.45 -23.14
C LYS A 199 -18.03 -7.54 -23.08
N GLU A 200 -18.49 -7.16 -21.90
CA GLU A 200 -19.71 -6.36 -21.70
C GLU A 200 -19.48 -4.85 -21.78
N SER A 201 -18.24 -4.38 -21.93
CA SER A 201 -17.93 -2.96 -22.16
C SER A 201 -18.22 -2.45 -23.59
N ALA A 202 -18.90 -3.24 -24.43
CA ALA A 202 -19.33 -2.82 -25.78
C ALA A 202 -20.69 -2.10 -25.83
N VAL A 203 -21.32 -1.79 -24.68
CA VAL A 203 -22.60 -1.06 -24.63
C VAL A 203 -22.45 0.28 -23.91
N PHE A 204 -21.49 1.12 -24.30
CA PHE A 204 -21.55 2.58 -24.06
C PHE A 204 -20.51 3.34 -24.90
N SER A 205 -20.64 3.31 -26.22
CA SER A 205 -19.98 4.31 -27.09
C SER A 205 -20.79 4.56 -28.37
N SER A 206 -22.07 4.83 -28.19
CA SER A 206 -22.89 5.54 -29.19
C SER A 206 -22.98 7.01 -28.82
N THR A 207 -21.87 7.75 -28.91
CA THR A 207 -21.95 9.20 -29.14
C THR A 207 -20.79 9.62 -30.03
N ARG A 208 -21.17 9.79 -31.29
CA ARG A 208 -20.40 10.26 -32.43
C ARG A 208 -19.87 11.68 -32.18
N LEU A 209 -18.55 11.84 -32.06
CA LEU A 209 -17.86 13.09 -32.36
C LEU A 209 -16.68 12.80 -33.27
N ARG A 210 -16.86 13.06 -34.58
CA ARG A 210 -15.78 13.17 -35.56
C ARG A 210 -15.06 14.49 -35.31
N ALA A 211 -13.77 14.44 -34.99
CA ALA A 211 -12.86 15.56 -35.20
C ALA A 211 -11.73 15.07 -36.10
N THR A 212 -11.78 15.49 -37.36
CA THR A 212 -10.75 15.31 -38.38
C THR A 212 -9.53 16.17 -38.03
N TRP A 213 -8.38 15.55 -37.79
CA TRP A 213 -7.10 16.24 -37.76
C TRP A 213 -6.62 16.51 -39.19
N ARG A 214 -6.61 17.77 -39.60
CA ARG A 214 -5.87 18.25 -40.77
C ARG A 214 -4.51 18.75 -40.29
N GLN A 215 -3.46 18.25 -40.93
CA GLN A 215 -2.09 18.74 -40.80
C GLN A 215 -1.99 20.20 -41.23
N HIS A 216 -1.33 21.01 -40.41
CA HIS A 216 -0.43 22.08 -40.82
C HIS A 216 0.66 22.22 -39.77
#